data_AF-A0A1Q9YJ03-F1
#
_entry.id   AF-A0A1Q9YJ03-F1
#
_cell.length_a   1.000
_cell.length_b   1.000
_cell.length_c   1.000
_cell.angle_alpha   90.00
_cell.angle_beta   90.00
_cell.angle_gamma   90.00
#
_symmetry.space_group_name_H-M   'P 1'
#
loop_
_entity.id
_entity.type
_entity.pdbx_description
1 polymer ?
#
loop_
_entity_poly.entity_id
_entity_poly.type
_entity_poly.pdbx_seq_one_letter_code
_entity_poly.pdbx_strand_id
1 'polypeptide(L)'
;MQNALLWIPGIEDLKSLYIGKNGEAVRTALSNESIIESESLDIISSTSELFDFIIFDNSLDDEREKKLRIDQAMARLNEAGKIIIITQNKFGCRGLTSVNQDNSQESHLQLSWKEWSLLLKNCGQMIKTYFPYPDSFTADYLFSKDLKRSDLLHPDYNYSGPSYQIADSGKFMQSAFDAGYFEDFTNSYLFVISKANAPEIEYAKFSRNRKPGFQIYTTIENRASEKLVVKHPIYSDGKDHLQRMVDYQCYTNDYQSSNLKYCPAQMAGDSCIFSFIEGRSLDSELTTAVQNNDFDSVSHIMDIVWEAASFGPECKFTPNKEFRNLFGDHDYSLLEGEISREQSNIDLVPGNIIVGDDGSMTIIDYEWTFPFPVPTKFILFRSMLHSPEFNDMESEMKSRIWNQYGIADEMQDLFWKMEESFQQYVSDGTLWQKLAEAGGISVPIPDIRTQLIECTIEQDSRKVYKSFLLNPDLSIRANIESGATIHICFEHNAMMRIRKIEIDGKPVDFTTNADIAEGNEYIFTRQPIIRIENPVGSLLKLDVLIYSYDDSDITTVSNLMQTNHHLIISIDEIKGQYDELYSKTGVRLLRKLRLL
;
A
#
# COMPACT_ATOMS: atom_id res chain seq x y z
N MET A 1 -15.03 7.69 11.50
CA MET A 1 -15.18 6.98 12.80
C MET A 1 -13.86 7.12 13.53
N GLN A 2 -13.81 7.22 14.86
CA GLN A 2 -12.57 7.52 15.59
C GLN A 2 -11.89 6.26 16.15
N ASN A 3 -11.11 5.57 15.31
CA ASN A 3 -10.51 4.26 15.64
C ASN A 3 -9.69 4.28 16.92
N ALA A 4 -9.02 5.40 17.19
CA ALA A 4 -8.14 5.58 18.33
C ALA A 4 -8.84 5.46 19.71
N LEU A 5 -10.18 5.39 19.77
CA LEU A 5 -10.93 5.18 21.01
C LEU A 5 -11.32 3.72 21.27
N LEU A 6 -11.32 2.85 20.25
CA LEU A 6 -11.91 1.50 20.33
C LEU A 6 -11.19 0.56 21.31
N TRP A 7 -9.91 0.78 21.55
CA TRP A 7 -9.11 -0.05 22.44
C TRP A 7 -9.30 0.28 23.93
N ILE A 8 -9.95 1.42 24.25
CA ILE A 8 -10.01 1.93 25.62
C ILE A 8 -10.95 1.05 26.45
N PRO A 9 -10.46 0.34 27.47
CA PRO A 9 -11.28 -0.64 28.17
C PRO A 9 -12.49 -0.02 28.88
N GLY A 10 -13.68 -0.57 28.61
CA GLY A 10 -14.95 -0.18 29.26
C GLY A 10 -15.54 1.13 28.73
N ILE A 11 -15.00 1.70 27.66
CA ILE A 11 -15.51 2.95 27.06
C ILE A 11 -16.88 2.74 26.42
N GLU A 12 -17.27 1.51 26.11
CA GLU A 12 -18.53 1.08 25.52
C GLU A 12 -19.72 1.15 26.48
N ASP A 13 -19.49 0.93 27.79
CA ASP A 13 -20.58 0.78 28.78
C ASP A 13 -20.64 1.91 29.80
N LEU A 14 -19.53 2.66 29.97
CA LEU A 14 -19.40 3.63 31.04
C LEU A 14 -19.81 5.05 30.63
N LYS A 15 -20.17 5.86 31.62
CA LYS A 15 -20.73 7.20 31.39
C LYS A 15 -19.64 8.15 30.91
N SER A 16 -19.87 8.74 29.73
CA SER A 16 -18.85 9.50 29.02
C SER A 16 -19.35 10.89 28.64
N LEU A 17 -18.51 11.91 28.80
CA LEU A 17 -18.73 13.24 28.24
C LEU A 17 -17.81 13.41 27.03
N TYR A 18 -18.39 13.51 25.84
CA TYR A 18 -17.66 13.74 24.60
C TYR A 18 -17.76 15.21 24.19
N ILE A 19 -16.61 15.83 23.93
CA ILE A 19 -16.48 17.23 23.53
C ILE A 19 -15.76 17.31 22.19
N GLY A 20 -16.50 17.61 21.13
CA GLY A 20 -15.98 17.60 19.76
C GLY A 20 -17.10 17.58 18.72
N LYS A 21 -16.73 17.62 17.45
CA LYS A 21 -17.69 17.70 16.32
C LYS A 21 -18.22 16.34 15.85
N ASN A 22 -17.61 15.24 16.28
CA ASN A 22 -17.90 13.89 15.76
C ASN A 22 -18.71 13.02 16.75
N GLY A 23 -19.48 13.64 17.66
CA GLY A 23 -20.13 12.95 18.78
C GLY A 23 -20.99 11.76 18.35
N GLU A 24 -21.91 11.96 17.42
CA GLU A 24 -22.79 10.91 16.89
C GLU A 24 -22.01 9.75 16.26
N ALA A 25 -20.95 10.06 15.50
CA ALA A 25 -20.11 9.06 14.86
C ALA A 25 -19.30 8.25 15.90
N VAL A 26 -18.85 8.89 16.99
CA VAL A 26 -18.14 8.23 18.09
C VAL A 26 -19.09 7.38 18.93
N ARG A 27 -20.30 7.89 19.24
CA ARG A 27 -21.36 7.14 19.92
C ARG A 27 -21.68 5.84 19.19
N THR A 28 -21.89 5.94 17.88
CA THR A 28 -22.17 4.78 17.02
C THR A 28 -20.97 3.82 16.96
N ALA A 29 -19.74 4.35 16.89
CA ALA A 29 -18.52 3.55 16.82
C ALA A 29 -18.31 2.68 18.05
N LEU A 30 -18.51 3.27 19.23
CA LEU A 30 -18.27 2.63 20.52
C LEU A 30 -19.49 1.85 21.00
N SER A 31 -20.62 1.93 20.29
CA SER A 31 -21.92 1.38 20.72
C SER A 31 -22.32 1.82 22.14
N ASN A 32 -21.94 3.04 22.54
CA ASN A 32 -22.15 3.56 23.89
C ASN A 32 -23.29 4.59 23.92
N GLU A 33 -24.45 4.18 24.41
CA GLU A 33 -25.63 5.05 24.56
C GLU A 33 -25.52 6.07 25.73
N SER A 34 -24.56 5.88 26.63
CA SER A 34 -24.32 6.72 27.80
C SER A 34 -23.40 7.93 27.53
N ILE A 35 -23.08 8.20 26.27
CA ILE A 35 -22.30 9.38 25.86
C ILE A 35 -23.20 10.64 25.87
N ILE A 36 -22.76 11.66 26.61
CA ILE A 36 -23.28 13.02 26.53
C ILE A 36 -22.37 13.81 25.59
N GLU A 37 -22.94 14.45 24.56
CA GLU A 37 -22.19 15.16 23.52
C GLU A 37 -22.29 16.68 23.69
N SER A 38 -21.19 17.39 23.40
CA SER A 38 -21.13 18.84 23.33
C SER A 38 -20.07 19.30 22.33
N GLU A 39 -20.32 20.37 21.60
CA GLU A 39 -19.27 21.03 20.81
C GLU A 39 -18.55 22.14 21.61
N SER A 40 -19.12 22.56 22.75
CA SER A 40 -18.56 23.61 23.60
C SER A 40 -17.85 23.06 24.83
N LEU A 41 -16.66 23.60 25.11
CA LEU A 41 -15.87 23.32 26.31
C LEU A 41 -16.54 23.85 27.60
N ASP A 42 -17.50 24.76 27.50
CA ASP A 42 -18.19 25.35 28.65
C ASP A 42 -19.15 24.37 29.36
N ILE A 43 -19.44 23.22 28.73
CA ILE A 43 -20.21 22.15 29.38
C ILE A 43 -19.52 21.65 30.67
N ILE A 44 -18.18 21.65 30.71
CA ILE A 44 -17.40 21.13 31.83
C ILE A 44 -17.61 21.98 33.09
N SER A 45 -17.68 23.30 32.91
CA SER A 45 -17.85 24.24 34.02
C SER A 45 -19.30 24.31 34.50
N SER A 46 -20.26 24.09 33.59
CA SER A 46 -21.70 24.17 33.88
C SER A 46 -22.31 22.89 34.45
N THR A 47 -21.74 21.72 34.15
CA THR A 47 -22.23 20.45 34.69
C THR A 47 -21.83 20.24 36.15
N SER A 48 -22.71 19.59 36.92
CA SER A 48 -22.41 19.10 38.28
C SER A 48 -22.19 17.59 38.32
N GLU A 49 -22.38 16.91 37.19
CA GLU A 49 -22.26 15.46 37.08
C GLU A 49 -20.80 15.02 37.07
N LEU A 50 -20.57 13.79 37.52
CA LEU A 50 -19.29 13.10 37.38
C LEU A 50 -19.35 12.08 36.24
N PHE A 51 -18.21 11.85 35.62
CA PHE A 51 -18.05 11.00 34.45
C PHE A 51 -16.94 9.97 34.65
N ASP A 52 -17.09 8.81 34.01
CA ASP A 52 -16.05 7.80 33.91
C ASP A 52 -15.04 8.17 32.83
N PHE A 53 -15.52 8.77 31.73
CA PHE A 53 -14.67 9.31 30.67
C PHE A 53 -15.04 10.75 30.34
N ILE A 54 -14.02 11.60 30.14
CA ILE A 54 -14.18 12.92 29.51
C ILE A 54 -13.26 12.94 28.29
N ILE A 55 -13.83 13.07 27.11
CA ILE A 55 -13.14 12.95 25.82
C ILE A 55 -13.11 14.32 25.16
N PHE A 56 -11.92 14.86 24.93
CA PHE A 56 -11.69 16.02 24.10
C PHE A 56 -11.25 15.55 22.71
N ASP A 57 -12.09 15.70 21.69
CA ASP A 57 -11.77 15.34 20.31
C ASP A 57 -11.49 16.58 19.48
N ASN A 58 -10.20 16.92 19.34
CA ASN A 58 -9.66 18.12 18.69
C ASN A 58 -10.20 19.46 19.25
N SER A 59 -11.11 19.42 20.23
CA SER A 59 -11.77 20.59 20.81
C SER A 59 -10.80 21.51 21.55
N LEU A 60 -9.65 20.98 22.00
CA LEU A 60 -8.62 21.77 22.66
C LEU A 60 -7.68 22.46 21.67
N ASP A 61 -7.67 22.10 20.38
CA ASP A 61 -6.72 22.64 19.41
C ASP A 61 -6.83 24.16 19.30
N ASP A 62 -8.07 24.67 19.33
CA ASP A 62 -8.41 26.11 19.27
C ASP A 62 -8.54 26.80 20.63
N GLU A 63 -8.28 26.10 21.74
CA GLU A 63 -8.41 26.66 23.09
C GLU A 63 -7.08 27.28 23.56
N ARG A 64 -7.14 28.48 24.16
CA ARG A 64 -5.95 29.13 24.74
C ARG A 64 -5.66 28.62 26.13
N GLU A 65 -6.69 28.42 26.93
CA GLU A 65 -6.58 28.01 28.33
C GLU A 65 -6.67 26.48 28.50
N LYS A 66 -5.94 25.73 27.66
CA LYS A 66 -5.94 24.25 27.62
C LYS A 66 -5.77 23.63 29.02
N LYS A 67 -4.81 24.13 29.81
CA LYS A 67 -4.52 23.63 31.16
C LYS A 67 -5.72 23.80 32.10
N LEU A 68 -6.40 24.95 32.04
CA LEU A 68 -7.57 25.24 32.86
C LEU A 68 -8.71 24.26 32.54
N ARG A 69 -8.97 24.02 31.26
CA ARG A 69 -10.02 23.07 30.82
C ARG A 69 -9.72 21.64 31.28
N ILE A 70 -8.46 21.21 31.21
CA ILE A 70 -8.03 19.90 31.72
C ILE A 70 -8.23 19.81 33.24
N ASP A 71 -7.88 20.85 34.00
CA ASP A 71 -8.06 20.87 35.46
C ASP A 71 -9.54 20.84 35.87
N GLN A 72 -10.39 21.55 35.12
CA GLN A 72 -11.84 21.48 35.31
C GLN A 72 -12.38 20.08 35.03
N ALA A 73 -11.92 19.42 33.96
CA ALA A 73 -12.31 18.05 33.64
C ALA A 73 -11.85 17.06 34.72
N MET A 74 -10.64 17.21 35.28
CA MET A 74 -10.15 16.35 36.37
C MET A 74 -11.05 16.39 37.61
N ALA A 75 -11.65 17.55 37.89
CA ALA A 75 -12.61 17.73 38.98
C ALA A 75 -14.00 17.12 38.70
N ARG A 76 -14.29 16.75 37.44
CA ARG A 76 -15.53 16.10 37.00
C ARG A 76 -15.38 14.60 36.74
N LEU A 77 -14.22 14.02 37.05
CA LEU A 77 -14.01 12.58 36.95
C LEU A 77 -14.40 11.83 38.22
N ASN A 78 -15.04 10.68 38.05
CA ASN A 78 -15.14 9.63 39.07
C ASN A 78 -13.74 9.17 39.55
N GLU A 79 -13.67 8.42 40.65
CA GLU A 79 -12.38 7.98 41.24
C GLU A 79 -11.51 7.19 40.27
N ALA A 80 -12.11 6.29 39.48
CA ALA A 80 -11.44 5.50 38.44
C ALA A 80 -11.51 6.14 37.04
N GLY A 81 -12.06 7.36 36.94
CA GLY A 81 -12.31 8.01 35.66
C GLY A 81 -11.04 8.45 34.92
N LYS A 82 -11.17 8.63 33.60
CA LYS A 82 -10.07 9.00 32.71
C LYS A 82 -10.43 10.19 31.83
N ILE A 83 -9.48 11.08 31.60
CA ILE A 83 -9.56 12.07 30.51
C ILE A 83 -8.88 11.48 29.30
N ILE A 84 -9.51 11.60 28.14
CA ILE A 84 -8.93 11.27 26.85
C ILE A 84 -8.81 12.56 26.05
N ILE A 85 -7.62 12.89 25.55
CA ILE A 85 -7.38 14.06 24.73
C ILE A 85 -6.86 13.59 23.39
N ILE A 86 -7.60 13.89 22.32
CA ILE A 86 -7.19 13.72 20.94
C ILE A 86 -6.97 15.11 20.36
N THR A 87 -5.82 15.32 19.73
CA THR A 87 -5.37 16.64 19.28
C THR A 87 -4.47 16.50 18.06
N GLN A 88 -4.54 17.47 17.14
CA GLN A 88 -3.67 17.51 15.97
C GLN A 88 -2.29 18.05 16.32
N ASN A 89 -1.26 17.52 15.66
CA ASN A 89 0.10 18.00 15.79
C ASN A 89 0.33 19.22 14.89
N LYS A 90 0.85 20.30 15.50
CA LYS A 90 1.30 21.51 14.80
C LYS A 90 2.29 21.23 13.66
N PHE A 91 3.13 20.21 13.79
CA PHE A 91 4.14 19.82 12.79
C PHE A 91 3.83 18.48 12.15
N GLY A 92 2.56 18.06 12.12
CA GLY A 92 2.15 16.79 11.55
C GLY A 92 2.60 16.61 10.11
N CYS A 93 3.03 15.40 9.77
CA CYS A 93 3.51 14.97 8.45
C CYS A 93 2.62 15.45 7.31
N ARG A 94 1.30 15.42 7.48
CA ARG A 94 0.33 15.83 6.47
C ARG A 94 0.53 17.28 6.02
N GLY A 95 0.84 18.19 6.95
CA GLY A 95 1.14 19.60 6.64
C GLY A 95 2.44 19.79 5.86
N LEU A 96 3.34 18.81 5.88
CA LEU A 96 4.64 18.84 5.20
C LEU A 96 4.66 18.06 3.88
N THR A 97 3.75 17.10 3.71
CA THR A 97 3.73 16.16 2.59
C THR A 97 2.53 16.34 1.67
N SER A 98 1.56 17.17 2.06
CA SER A 98 0.38 17.45 1.25
C SER A 98 -0.04 18.92 1.32
N VAL A 99 -0.70 19.40 0.26
CA VAL A 99 -1.32 20.72 0.20
C VAL A 99 -2.82 20.56 0.00
N ASN A 100 -3.60 20.99 0.99
CA ASN A 100 -5.07 21.04 0.92
C ASN A 100 -5.51 22.35 0.26
N GLN A 101 -6.50 22.29 -0.65
CA GLN A 101 -7.05 23.49 -1.29
C GLN A 101 -7.78 24.44 -0.30
N ASP A 102 -8.32 23.90 0.80
CA ASP A 102 -9.17 24.64 1.76
C ASP A 102 -8.45 25.12 3.04
N ASN A 103 -7.15 24.87 3.21
CA ASN A 103 -6.40 25.21 4.43
C ASN A 103 -6.04 26.72 4.52
N SER A 104 -7.05 27.58 4.52
CA SER A 104 -6.90 29.02 4.81
C SER A 104 -6.99 29.36 6.30
N GLN A 105 -7.19 28.38 7.19
CA GLN A 105 -7.22 28.58 8.64
C GLN A 105 -6.50 27.45 9.39
N GLU A 106 -5.17 27.41 9.33
CA GLU A 106 -4.41 26.67 10.34
C GLU A 106 -4.54 27.39 11.68
N SER A 107 -5.03 26.67 12.70
CA SER A 107 -5.12 27.21 14.05
C SER A 107 -3.73 27.41 14.64
N HIS A 108 -3.35 28.67 14.89
CA HIS A 108 -2.09 29.01 15.56
C HIS A 108 -1.98 28.49 17.01
N LEU A 109 -3.03 27.84 17.54
CA LEU A 109 -3.12 27.36 18.91
C LEU A 109 -2.80 25.87 19.07
N GLN A 110 -2.66 25.13 17.97
CA GLN A 110 -2.14 23.76 18.00
C GLN A 110 -0.75 23.71 18.65
N LEU A 111 -0.48 22.65 19.39
CA LEU A 111 0.78 22.46 20.11
C LEU A 111 1.58 21.33 19.46
N SER A 112 2.90 21.53 19.41
CA SER A 112 3.88 20.49 19.09
C SER A 112 4.03 19.49 20.26
N TRP A 113 4.69 18.36 19.99
CA TRP A 113 5.02 17.36 21.00
C TRP A 113 5.68 17.95 22.24
N LYS A 114 6.68 18.83 22.04
CA LYS A 114 7.41 19.48 23.13
C LYS A 114 6.53 20.41 23.97
N GLU A 115 5.61 21.13 23.33
CA GLU A 115 4.68 22.02 24.01
C GLU A 115 3.63 21.23 24.82
N TRP A 116 3.06 20.16 24.25
CA TRP A 116 2.18 19.25 24.99
C TRP A 116 2.87 18.56 26.17
N SER A 117 4.09 18.06 25.95
CA SER A 117 4.93 17.44 26.99
C SER A 117 5.19 18.40 28.15
N LEU A 118 5.41 19.69 27.87
CA LEU A 118 5.59 20.70 28.90
C LEU A 118 4.28 21.01 29.65
N LEU A 119 3.17 21.14 28.92
CA LEU A 119 1.85 21.43 29.48
C LEU A 119 1.38 20.33 30.42
N LEU A 120 1.62 19.07 30.06
CA LEU A 120 1.19 17.88 30.80
C LEU A 120 2.25 17.36 31.77
N LYS A 121 3.42 18.01 31.88
CA LYS A 121 4.53 17.58 32.74
C LYS A 121 4.10 17.32 34.19
N ASN A 122 3.21 18.14 34.73
CA ASN A 122 2.73 18.03 36.12
C ASN A 122 1.72 16.89 36.33
N CYS A 123 1.20 16.29 35.26
CA CYS A 123 0.37 15.08 35.35
C CYS A 123 1.22 13.84 35.68
N GLY A 124 2.56 13.90 35.52
CA GLY A 124 3.48 12.87 36.04
C GLY A 124 3.18 11.47 35.50
N GLN A 125 3.05 10.48 36.39
CA GLN A 125 2.74 9.08 36.04
C GLN A 125 1.26 8.84 35.69
N MET A 126 0.39 9.84 35.87
CA MET A 126 -1.04 9.72 35.57
C MET A 126 -1.34 9.77 34.07
N ILE A 127 -0.35 10.11 33.22
CA ILE A 127 -0.55 10.23 31.78
C ILE A 127 0.09 9.06 31.03
N LYS A 128 -0.68 8.50 30.12
CA LYS A 128 -0.21 7.64 29.04
C LYS A 128 -0.36 8.36 27.71
N THR A 129 0.67 8.27 26.89
CA THR A 129 0.74 8.94 25.59
C THR A 129 0.76 7.91 24.50
N TYR A 130 -0.03 8.19 23.48
CA TYR A 130 -0.17 7.38 22.28
C TYR A 130 -0.10 8.25 21.03
N PHE A 131 0.32 7.63 19.94
CA PHE A 131 0.49 8.23 18.63
C PHE A 131 -0.35 7.44 17.63
N PRO A 132 -1.59 7.86 17.37
CA PRO A 132 -2.43 7.27 16.34
C PRO A 132 -1.80 7.49 14.95
N TYR A 133 -1.79 6.44 14.13
CA TYR A 133 -1.20 6.47 12.80
C TYR A 133 -2.11 5.77 11.76
N PRO A 134 -2.33 6.36 10.57
CA PRO A 134 -1.73 7.60 10.08
C PRO A 134 -2.30 8.87 10.73
N ASP A 135 -3.51 8.83 11.28
CA ASP A 135 -4.12 9.89 12.09
C ASP A 135 -5.10 9.33 13.13
N SER A 136 -5.66 10.18 14.00
CA SER A 136 -6.54 9.76 15.10
C SER A 136 -7.93 9.28 14.68
N PHE A 137 -8.41 9.70 13.52
CA PHE A 137 -9.70 9.28 12.98
C PHE A 137 -9.55 7.92 12.29
N THR A 138 -8.64 7.81 11.33
CA THR A 138 -8.44 6.61 10.51
C THR A 138 -7.39 5.66 11.04
N ALA A 139 -6.95 5.81 12.30
CA ALA A 139 -5.87 5.04 12.89
C ALA A 139 -5.95 3.53 12.58
N ASP A 140 -4.95 3.03 11.86
CA ASP A 140 -4.69 1.59 11.71
C ASP A 140 -3.81 1.11 12.87
N TYR A 141 -2.98 2.01 13.39
CA TYR A 141 -2.06 1.75 14.48
C TYR A 141 -2.20 2.79 15.59
N LEU A 142 -1.94 2.35 16.80
CA LEU A 142 -1.74 3.20 17.95
C LEU A 142 -0.43 2.82 18.61
N PHE A 143 0.55 3.70 18.54
CA PHE A 143 1.87 3.46 19.09
C PHE A 143 2.00 4.12 20.46
N SER A 144 2.62 3.44 21.41
CA SER A 144 3.19 4.12 22.59
C SER A 144 4.55 4.74 22.24
N LYS A 145 5.16 5.44 23.20
CA LYS A 145 6.43 6.15 23.01
C LYS A 145 7.62 5.25 22.68
N ASP A 146 7.64 4.02 23.19
CA ASP A 146 8.75 3.09 22.97
C ASP A 146 8.51 2.25 21.73
N LEU A 147 8.33 2.92 20.59
CA LEU A 147 8.05 2.27 19.33
C LEU A 147 9.25 1.45 18.87
N LYS A 148 9.10 0.12 18.82
CA LYS A 148 10.14 -0.83 18.38
C LYS A 148 9.93 -1.37 16.96
N ARG A 149 8.86 -0.96 16.27
CA ARG A 149 8.44 -1.56 15.00
C ARG A 149 8.29 -0.49 13.93
N SER A 150 8.87 -0.75 12.76
CA SER A 150 9.01 0.17 11.63
C SER A 150 7.93 -0.01 10.55
N ASP A 151 6.71 -0.41 10.91
CA ASP A 151 5.64 -0.64 9.92
C ASP A 151 4.94 0.69 9.58
N LEU A 152 5.71 1.74 9.27
CA LEU A 152 5.24 3.11 9.00
C LEU A 152 5.24 3.46 7.51
N LEU A 153 5.48 2.48 6.63
CA LEU A 153 5.50 2.68 5.17
C LEU A 153 4.11 2.75 4.53
N HIS A 154 3.04 2.66 5.33
CA HIS A 154 1.70 2.81 4.81
C HIS A 154 1.46 4.24 4.31
N PRO A 155 0.83 4.43 3.14
CA PRO A 155 0.46 5.75 2.66
C PRO A 155 -0.50 6.44 3.64
N ASP A 156 -0.23 7.69 4.02
CA ASP A 156 -1.24 8.54 4.66
C ASP A 156 -2.28 8.94 3.60
N TYR A 157 -3.41 8.24 3.62
CA TYR A 157 -4.54 8.61 2.79
C TYR A 157 -5.32 9.74 3.49
N ASN A 158 -5.29 10.94 2.90
CA ASN A 158 -6.02 12.09 3.44
C ASN A 158 -7.51 12.02 3.02
N TYR A 159 -8.39 11.82 4.01
CA TYR A 159 -9.85 11.73 3.79
C TYR A 159 -10.60 13.00 4.14
N SER A 160 -9.90 14.05 4.54
CA SER A 160 -10.50 15.34 4.87
C SER A 160 -10.87 16.15 3.62
N GLY A 161 -10.50 15.68 2.43
CA GLY A 161 -10.80 16.31 1.14
C GLY A 161 -9.69 16.07 0.11
N PRO A 162 -9.85 16.55 -1.13
CA PRO A 162 -8.82 16.46 -2.15
C PRO A 162 -7.55 17.20 -1.70
N SER A 163 -6.41 16.52 -1.81
CA SER A 163 -5.11 17.07 -1.45
C SER A 163 -4.07 16.73 -2.50
N TYR A 164 -3.14 17.65 -2.72
CA TYR A 164 -2.00 17.41 -3.58
C TYR A 164 -0.86 16.83 -2.75
N GLN A 165 -0.50 15.57 -3.01
CA GLN A 165 0.69 14.98 -2.39
C GLN A 165 1.94 15.53 -3.07
N ILE A 166 2.78 16.20 -2.29
CA ILE A 166 4.07 16.75 -2.72
C ILE A 166 5.24 15.81 -2.37
N ALA A 167 5.01 14.87 -1.44
CA ALA A 167 5.96 13.85 -1.04
C ALA A 167 5.25 12.59 -0.54
N ASP A 168 5.96 11.46 -0.54
CA ASP A 168 5.50 10.20 0.03
C ASP A 168 5.53 10.26 1.57
N SER A 169 4.34 10.34 2.17
CA SER A 169 4.16 10.47 3.61
C SER A 169 4.64 9.25 4.40
N GLY A 170 4.47 8.04 3.85
CA GLY A 170 4.97 6.80 4.46
C GLY A 170 6.50 6.81 4.54
N LYS A 171 7.18 7.10 3.42
CA LYS A 171 8.65 7.21 3.39
C LYS A 171 9.18 8.32 4.29
N PHE A 172 8.49 9.46 4.34
CA PHE A 172 8.86 10.56 5.25
C PHE A 172 8.75 10.12 6.71
N MET A 173 7.64 9.48 7.09
CA MET A 173 7.42 9.02 8.47
C MET A 173 8.38 7.91 8.87
N GLN A 174 8.70 6.99 7.96
CA GLN A 174 9.74 6.00 8.17
C GLN A 174 11.10 6.65 8.42
N SER A 175 11.48 7.62 7.59
CA SER A 175 12.75 8.34 7.75
C SER A 175 12.80 9.14 9.06
N ALA A 176 11.68 9.77 9.44
CA ALA A 176 11.56 10.48 10.71
C ALA A 176 11.69 9.53 11.90
N PHE A 177 11.09 8.34 11.82
CA PHE A 177 11.22 7.31 12.84
C PHE A 177 12.66 6.80 12.97
N ASP A 178 13.31 6.46 11.86
CA ASP A 178 14.71 5.97 11.85
C ASP A 178 15.68 7.02 12.42
N ALA A 179 15.36 8.31 12.23
CA ALA A 179 16.13 9.43 12.76
C ALA A 179 15.75 9.83 14.21
N GLY A 180 14.75 9.19 14.82
CA GLY A 180 14.32 9.47 16.21
C GLY A 180 13.46 10.72 16.38
N TYR A 181 12.71 11.12 15.34
CA TYR A 181 11.82 12.29 15.30
C TYR A 181 10.34 11.90 15.07
N PHE A 182 9.95 10.66 15.33
CA PHE A 182 8.59 10.18 15.07
C PHE A 182 7.52 11.03 15.79
N GLU A 183 7.72 11.32 17.08
CA GLU A 183 6.76 12.09 17.87
C GLU A 183 6.63 13.53 17.38
N ASP A 184 7.69 14.10 16.82
CA ASP A 184 7.66 15.48 16.31
C ASP A 184 6.82 15.61 15.04
N PHE A 185 6.68 14.54 14.26
CA PHE A 185 6.06 14.57 12.93
C PHE A 185 4.80 13.71 12.78
N THR A 186 4.43 12.87 13.76
CA THR A 186 3.13 12.18 13.72
C THR A 186 1.97 13.18 13.62
N ASN A 187 0.90 12.84 12.90
CA ASN A 187 -0.18 13.79 12.60
C ASN A 187 -1.01 14.17 13.83
N SER A 188 -1.09 13.28 14.82
CA SER A 188 -1.97 13.48 15.98
C SER A 188 -1.43 12.81 17.23
N TYR A 189 -1.89 13.29 18.38
CA TYR A 189 -1.60 12.71 19.69
C TYR A 189 -2.88 12.22 20.35
N LEU A 190 -2.76 11.15 21.13
CA LEU A 190 -3.78 10.71 22.06
C LEU A 190 -3.18 10.62 23.46
N PHE A 191 -3.75 11.36 24.40
CA PHE A 191 -3.35 11.32 25.81
C PHE A 191 -4.46 10.71 26.65
N VAL A 192 -4.11 9.77 27.51
CA VAL A 192 -5.01 9.21 28.53
C VAL A 192 -4.50 9.64 29.89
N ILE A 193 -5.27 10.45 30.62
CA ILE A 193 -4.94 10.92 31.96
C ILE A 193 -5.87 10.19 32.95
N SER A 194 -5.31 9.39 33.85
CA SER A 194 -6.07 8.62 34.84
C SER A 194 -5.56 8.85 36.26
N LYS A 195 -6.47 8.87 37.24
CA LYS A 195 -6.10 8.98 38.67
C LYS A 195 -5.48 7.68 39.22
N ALA A 196 -5.77 6.55 38.58
CA ALA A 196 -5.23 5.23 38.91
C ALA A 196 -4.29 4.73 37.80
N ASN A 197 -3.34 3.86 38.16
CA ASN A 197 -2.51 3.16 37.19
C ASN A 197 -3.39 2.19 36.38
N ALA A 198 -3.38 2.35 35.06
CA ALA A 198 -4.03 1.46 34.11
C ALA A 198 -3.01 0.48 33.49
N PRO A 199 -3.45 -0.65 32.90
CA PRO A 199 -2.59 -1.52 32.12
C PRO A 199 -1.90 -0.73 31.01
N GLU A 200 -0.63 -1.03 30.77
CA GLU A 200 0.15 -0.35 29.75
C GLU A 200 0.03 -1.08 28.42
N ILE A 201 -0.78 -0.51 27.53
CA ILE A 201 -0.82 -0.93 26.14
C ILE A 201 0.36 -0.30 25.43
N GLU A 202 1.25 -1.12 24.87
CA GLU A 202 2.43 -0.66 24.12
C GLU A 202 2.07 -0.33 22.67
N TYR A 203 1.06 -1.04 22.16
CA TYR A 203 0.69 -1.05 20.74
C TYR A 203 -0.76 -1.49 20.59
N ALA A 204 -1.48 -0.89 19.64
CA ALA A 204 -2.70 -1.45 19.10
C ALA A 204 -2.69 -1.41 17.55
N LYS A 205 -3.21 -2.46 16.91
CA LYS A 205 -3.47 -2.54 15.46
C LYS A 205 -4.93 -2.81 15.21
N PHE A 206 -5.56 -2.06 14.32
CA PHE A 206 -6.97 -2.21 13.98
C PHE A 206 -7.13 -2.83 12.59
N SER A 207 -7.86 -3.95 12.49
CA SER A 207 -8.16 -4.62 11.22
C SER A 207 -9.59 -4.32 10.76
N ARG A 208 -9.85 -3.06 10.40
CA ARG A 208 -11.21 -2.54 10.13
C ARG A 208 -11.64 -2.60 8.67
N ASN A 209 -10.72 -2.89 7.77
CA ASN A 209 -10.98 -3.04 6.35
C ASN A 209 -11.74 -4.34 6.00
N ARG A 210 -12.20 -5.10 7.00
CA ARG A 210 -12.88 -6.38 6.86
C ARG A 210 -14.37 -6.26 7.18
N LYS A 211 -15.16 -7.27 6.82
CA LYS A 211 -16.56 -7.38 7.23
C LYS A 211 -16.68 -7.43 8.76
N PRO A 212 -17.80 -6.98 9.35
CA PRO A 212 -17.96 -6.88 10.80
C PRO A 212 -17.54 -8.11 11.60
N GLY A 213 -17.90 -9.32 11.15
CA GLY A 213 -17.53 -10.59 11.81
C GLY A 213 -16.05 -10.95 11.78
N PHE A 214 -15.21 -10.19 11.07
CA PHE A 214 -13.74 -10.38 11.00
C PHE A 214 -12.96 -9.16 11.49
N GLN A 215 -13.65 -8.11 11.97
CA GLN A 215 -12.98 -6.93 12.49
C GLN A 215 -12.47 -7.19 13.90
N ILE A 216 -11.15 -7.08 14.05
CA ILE A 216 -10.46 -7.23 15.33
C ILE A 216 -9.54 -6.03 15.56
N TYR A 217 -9.16 -5.82 16.81
CA TYR A 217 -7.96 -5.06 17.13
C TYR A 217 -7.02 -5.90 17.97
N THR A 218 -5.72 -5.77 17.72
CA THR A 218 -4.67 -6.51 18.42
C THR A 218 -3.90 -5.55 19.30
N THR A 219 -3.78 -5.84 20.59
CA THR A 219 -3.00 -5.07 21.54
C THR A 219 -1.77 -5.84 22.00
N ILE A 220 -0.72 -5.11 22.36
CA ILE A 220 0.40 -5.64 23.14
C ILE A 220 0.28 -5.06 24.54
N GLU A 221 0.03 -5.92 25.53
CA GLU A 221 -0.20 -5.54 26.91
C GLU A 221 1.02 -5.88 27.78
N ASN A 222 1.58 -4.88 28.45
CA ASN A 222 2.58 -5.08 29.49
C ASN A 222 1.86 -5.28 30.83
N ARG A 223 1.74 -6.55 31.26
CA ARG A 223 1.23 -6.91 32.59
C ARG A 223 2.38 -7.04 33.58
N ALA A 224 2.07 -7.02 34.88
CA ALA A 224 3.10 -6.98 35.93
C ALA A 224 4.11 -8.14 35.89
N SER A 225 3.76 -9.28 35.31
CA SER A 225 4.59 -10.49 35.26
C SER A 225 4.94 -10.97 33.84
N GLU A 226 4.26 -10.47 32.81
CA GLU A 226 4.40 -10.97 31.44
C GLU A 226 3.91 -9.95 30.41
N LYS A 227 4.44 -10.07 29.19
CA LYS A 227 3.97 -9.35 28.01
C LYS A 227 3.09 -10.27 27.18
N LEU A 228 1.92 -9.79 26.78
CA LEU A 228 0.94 -10.58 26.05
C LEU A 228 0.50 -9.87 24.78
N VAL A 229 0.09 -10.65 23.79
CA VAL A 229 -0.61 -10.16 22.61
C VAL A 229 -2.07 -10.56 22.74
N VAL A 230 -2.99 -9.59 22.68
CA VAL A 230 -4.43 -9.84 22.83
C VAL A 230 -5.16 -9.40 21.58
N LYS A 231 -5.88 -10.32 20.95
CA LYS A 231 -6.78 -10.06 19.82
C LYS A 231 -8.19 -9.92 20.36
N HIS A 232 -8.78 -8.74 20.18
CA HIS A 232 -10.12 -8.40 20.62
C HIS A 232 -11.06 -8.27 19.43
N PRO A 233 -12.27 -8.83 19.49
CA PRO A 233 -13.25 -8.61 18.45
C PRO A 233 -13.85 -7.21 18.61
N ILE A 234 -14.06 -6.48 17.50
CA ILE A 234 -14.76 -5.19 17.56
C ILE A 234 -16.26 -5.40 17.80
N TYR A 235 -16.81 -6.46 17.21
CA TYR A 235 -18.22 -6.85 17.35
C TYR A 235 -18.31 -8.25 17.93
N SER A 236 -19.38 -8.54 18.68
CA SER A 236 -19.62 -9.85 19.32
C SER A 236 -19.46 -11.04 18.36
N ASP A 237 -19.88 -10.87 17.11
CA ASP A 237 -19.86 -11.91 16.08
C ASP A 237 -18.42 -12.31 15.66
N GLY A 238 -17.41 -11.51 16.01
CA GLY A 238 -16.00 -11.82 15.80
C GLY A 238 -15.44 -12.89 16.75
N LYS A 239 -16.18 -13.29 17.79
CA LYS A 239 -15.72 -14.32 18.73
C LYS A 239 -15.41 -15.66 18.06
N ASP A 240 -16.29 -16.12 17.18
CA ASP A 240 -16.09 -17.39 16.46
C ASP A 240 -14.86 -17.34 15.56
N HIS A 241 -14.51 -16.15 15.05
CA HIS A 241 -13.28 -15.95 14.29
C HIS A 241 -12.04 -16.12 15.15
N LEU A 242 -12.05 -15.58 16.36
CA LEU A 242 -10.96 -15.73 17.30
C LEU A 242 -10.84 -17.16 17.85
N GLN A 243 -11.96 -17.84 18.09
CA GLN A 243 -11.98 -19.23 18.54
C GLN A 243 -11.33 -20.19 17.54
N ARG A 244 -11.52 -19.97 16.23
CA ARG A 244 -10.89 -20.80 15.18
C ARG A 244 -9.35 -20.85 15.30
N MET A 245 -8.72 -19.75 15.71
CA MET A 245 -7.27 -19.74 15.97
C MET A 245 -6.90 -20.73 17.07
N VAL A 246 -7.59 -20.69 18.21
CA VAL A 246 -7.34 -21.59 19.34
C VAL A 246 -7.58 -23.05 18.94
N ASP A 247 -8.66 -23.32 18.21
CA ASP A 247 -9.00 -24.67 17.73
C ASP A 247 -7.91 -25.21 16.80
N TYR A 248 -7.40 -24.37 15.89
CA TYR A 248 -6.34 -24.74 14.96
C TYR A 248 -5.00 -24.98 15.66
N GLN A 249 -4.65 -24.15 16.65
CA GLN A 249 -3.45 -24.36 17.47
C GLN A 249 -3.52 -25.70 18.22
N CYS A 250 -4.67 -26.05 18.78
CA CYS A 250 -4.89 -27.34 19.43
C CYS A 250 -4.77 -28.51 18.43
N TYR A 251 -5.36 -28.38 17.24
CA TYR A 251 -5.29 -29.39 16.19
C TYR A 251 -3.84 -29.65 15.72
N THR A 252 -3.03 -28.60 15.58
CA THR A 252 -1.65 -28.74 15.07
C THR A 252 -0.64 -29.16 16.14
N ASN A 253 -0.98 -29.16 17.43
CA ASN A 253 -0.04 -29.30 18.54
C ASN A 253 0.87 -30.54 18.46
N ASP A 254 0.36 -31.67 17.97
CA ASP A 254 1.11 -32.94 17.87
C ASP A 254 1.88 -33.09 16.55
N TYR A 255 1.74 -32.15 15.62
CA TYR A 255 2.32 -32.20 14.27
C TYR A 255 3.41 -31.16 14.02
N GLN A 256 3.59 -30.22 14.95
CA GLN A 256 4.61 -29.18 14.86
C GLN A 256 6.02 -29.78 15.00
N SER A 257 7.01 -29.16 14.37
CA SER A 257 8.39 -29.62 14.47
C SER A 257 9.06 -29.13 15.75
N SER A 258 10.26 -29.63 16.05
CA SER A 258 11.00 -29.19 17.23
C SER A 258 11.36 -27.70 17.17
N ASN A 259 11.59 -27.20 15.95
CA ASN A 259 12.15 -25.88 15.69
C ASN A 259 11.14 -24.89 15.11
N LEU A 260 9.98 -25.32 14.59
CA LEU A 260 8.94 -24.46 14.04
C LEU A 260 7.57 -24.78 14.65
N LYS A 261 6.96 -23.80 15.32
CA LYS A 261 5.77 -24.00 16.15
C LYS A 261 4.77 -22.86 16.03
N TYR A 262 3.50 -23.14 16.28
CA TYR A 262 2.49 -22.09 16.47
C TYR A 262 2.59 -21.53 17.89
N CYS A 263 2.54 -20.20 18.00
CA CYS A 263 2.44 -19.53 19.29
C CYS A 263 1.19 -20.01 20.03
N PRO A 264 1.26 -20.45 21.29
CA PRO A 264 0.08 -20.86 22.04
C PRO A 264 -0.96 -19.74 22.16
N ALA A 265 -2.23 -20.10 21.97
CA ALA A 265 -3.36 -19.18 22.08
C ALA A 265 -4.46 -19.75 22.99
N GLN A 266 -5.17 -18.87 23.68
CA GLN A 266 -6.32 -19.24 24.51
C GLN A 266 -7.38 -18.15 24.52
N MET A 267 -8.64 -18.52 24.66
CA MET A 267 -9.72 -17.56 24.86
C MET A 267 -9.75 -17.05 26.29
N ALA A 268 -9.99 -15.75 26.44
CA ALA A 268 -10.31 -15.09 27.70
C ALA A 268 -11.51 -14.15 27.48
N GLY A 269 -12.69 -14.59 27.94
CA GLY A 269 -13.95 -13.94 27.56
C GLY A 269 -14.18 -14.08 26.06
N ASP A 270 -14.31 -12.94 25.38
CA ASP A 270 -14.49 -12.89 23.92
C ASP A 270 -13.18 -12.60 23.17
N SER A 271 -12.06 -12.43 23.88
CA SER A 271 -10.75 -12.12 23.29
C SER A 271 -9.84 -13.36 23.24
N CYS A 272 -8.91 -13.37 22.30
CA CYS A 272 -7.89 -14.42 22.17
C CYS A 272 -6.52 -13.89 22.61
N ILE A 273 -5.87 -14.60 23.52
CA ILE A 273 -4.59 -14.21 24.13
C ILE A 273 -3.49 -15.13 23.62
N PHE A 274 -2.39 -14.53 23.18
CA PHE A 274 -1.15 -15.17 22.77
C PHE A 274 -0.01 -14.76 23.69
N SER A 275 0.98 -15.65 23.84
CA SER A 275 2.26 -15.28 24.43
C SER A 275 3.00 -14.29 23.52
N PHE A 276 3.61 -13.26 24.11
CA PHE A 276 4.51 -12.39 23.33
C PHE A 276 5.80 -13.14 23.02
N ILE A 277 6.21 -13.13 21.75
CA ILE A 277 7.44 -13.80 21.28
C ILE A 277 8.48 -12.73 20.96
N GLU A 278 9.67 -12.86 21.56
CA GLU A 278 10.82 -12.04 21.25
C GLU A 278 11.63 -12.67 20.09
N GLY A 279 12.13 -11.83 19.19
CA GLY A 279 12.94 -12.25 18.06
C GLY A 279 12.83 -11.30 16.87
N ARG A 280 13.37 -11.72 15.72
CA ARG A 280 13.27 -11.00 14.44
C ARG A 280 12.27 -11.71 13.54
N SER A 281 11.53 -10.96 12.72
CA SER A 281 10.65 -11.57 11.71
C SER A 281 11.48 -12.22 10.60
N LEU A 282 11.01 -13.34 10.06
CA LEU A 282 11.63 -13.98 8.89
C LEU A 282 11.61 -13.05 7.65
N ASP A 283 10.69 -12.09 7.64
CA ASP A 283 10.61 -11.01 6.64
C ASP A 283 11.88 -10.18 6.55
N SER A 284 12.52 -9.86 7.69
CA SER A 284 13.76 -9.07 7.66
C SER A 284 14.95 -9.85 7.08
N GLU A 285 14.91 -11.18 7.19
CA GLU A 285 15.85 -12.07 6.47
C GLU A 285 15.51 -12.12 4.98
N LEU A 286 14.22 -12.17 4.63
CA LEU A 286 13.75 -12.13 3.25
C LEU A 286 14.15 -10.84 2.55
N THR A 287 13.95 -9.67 3.17
CA THR A 287 14.37 -8.36 2.65
C THR A 287 15.85 -8.38 2.29
N THR A 288 16.69 -8.90 3.20
CA THR A 288 18.14 -8.99 3.00
C THR A 288 18.48 -9.94 1.84
N ALA A 289 17.82 -11.09 1.75
CA ALA A 289 18.03 -12.05 0.68
C ALA A 289 17.65 -11.47 -0.69
N VAL A 290 16.51 -10.79 -0.78
CA VAL A 290 16.03 -10.13 -2.00
C VAL A 290 16.98 -9.03 -2.44
N GLN A 291 17.39 -8.13 -1.54
CA GLN A 291 18.32 -7.04 -1.87
C GLN A 291 19.67 -7.54 -2.39
N ASN A 292 20.11 -8.71 -1.93
CA ASN A 292 21.36 -9.33 -2.35
C ASN A 292 21.21 -10.29 -3.54
N ASN A 293 20.00 -10.44 -4.11
CA ASN A 293 19.68 -11.44 -5.14
C ASN A 293 20.05 -12.88 -4.75
N ASP A 294 19.92 -13.22 -3.47
CA ASP A 294 20.27 -14.53 -2.92
C ASP A 294 19.08 -15.50 -3.03
N PHE A 295 19.02 -16.22 -4.15
CA PHE A 295 17.98 -17.21 -4.42
C PHE A 295 17.92 -18.32 -3.36
N ASP A 296 19.07 -18.81 -2.89
CA ASP A 296 19.12 -19.97 -2.00
C ASP A 296 18.53 -19.61 -0.63
N SER A 297 18.79 -18.39 -0.14
CA SER A 297 18.18 -17.87 1.08
C SER A 297 16.67 -17.64 0.92
N VAL A 298 16.21 -17.06 -0.20
CA VAL A 298 14.76 -16.94 -0.47
C VAL A 298 14.09 -18.31 -0.50
N SER A 299 14.72 -19.26 -1.18
CA SER A 299 14.25 -20.64 -1.30
C SER A 299 14.12 -21.31 0.07
N HIS A 300 15.12 -21.14 0.94
CA HIS A 300 15.11 -21.66 2.31
C HIS A 300 13.98 -21.05 3.16
N ILE A 301 13.73 -19.76 3.03
CA ILE A 301 12.60 -19.08 3.71
C ILE A 301 11.26 -19.68 3.26
N MET A 302 11.13 -19.99 1.96
CA MET A 302 9.94 -20.63 1.42
C MET A 302 9.79 -22.09 1.86
N ASP A 303 10.90 -22.82 2.09
CA ASP A 303 10.86 -24.17 2.67
C ASP A 303 10.30 -24.13 4.10
N ILE A 304 10.63 -23.10 4.89
CA ILE A 304 10.07 -22.89 6.24
C ILE A 304 8.55 -22.67 6.16
N VAL A 305 8.09 -21.84 5.22
CA VAL A 305 6.65 -21.61 4.99
C VAL A 305 5.96 -22.91 4.56
N TRP A 306 6.58 -23.69 3.67
CA TRP A 306 6.07 -24.99 3.23
C TRP A 306 5.97 -26.00 4.38
N GLU A 307 6.97 -26.04 5.27
CA GLU A 307 6.94 -26.86 6.49
C GLU A 307 5.78 -26.45 7.39
N ALA A 308 5.60 -25.16 7.68
CA ALA A 308 4.49 -24.64 8.48
C ALA A 308 3.11 -25.01 7.89
N ALA A 309 2.98 -24.92 6.56
CA ALA A 309 1.77 -25.29 5.83
C ALA A 309 1.54 -26.82 5.79
N SER A 310 2.52 -27.60 6.25
CA SER A 310 2.47 -29.06 6.27
C SER A 310 2.14 -29.67 7.63
N PHE A 311 1.82 -28.85 8.65
CA PHE A 311 1.39 -29.37 9.96
C PHE A 311 -0.03 -29.96 9.89
N GLY A 312 -0.16 -31.21 10.35
CA GLY A 312 -1.41 -31.97 10.36
C GLY A 312 -1.38 -33.22 9.46
N PRO A 313 -2.39 -34.10 9.55
CA PRO A 313 -2.52 -35.25 8.67
C PRO A 313 -2.54 -34.85 7.20
N GLU A 314 -1.73 -35.52 6.39
CA GLU A 314 -1.72 -35.33 4.95
C GLU A 314 -2.99 -35.90 4.32
N CYS A 315 -3.59 -35.16 3.40
CA CYS A 315 -4.69 -35.64 2.58
C CYS A 315 -4.51 -35.20 1.12
N LYS A 316 -5.28 -35.83 0.24
CA LYS A 316 -5.37 -35.44 -1.18
C LYS A 316 -6.45 -34.39 -1.34
N PHE A 317 -6.13 -33.31 -2.04
CA PHE A 317 -7.07 -32.23 -2.26
C PHE A 317 -8.30 -32.72 -3.03
N THR A 318 -9.47 -32.41 -2.49
CA THR A 318 -10.76 -32.57 -3.15
C THR A 318 -11.64 -31.41 -2.72
N PRO A 319 -12.10 -30.55 -3.65
CA PRO A 319 -12.84 -29.36 -3.30
C PRO A 319 -14.21 -29.72 -2.72
N ASN A 320 -14.41 -29.43 -1.44
CA ASN A 320 -15.69 -29.62 -0.76
C ASN A 320 -16.57 -28.36 -0.85
N LYS A 321 -17.78 -28.43 -0.29
CA LYS A 321 -18.74 -27.31 -0.32
C LYS A 321 -18.20 -26.06 0.41
N GLU A 322 -17.54 -26.23 1.54
CA GLU A 322 -17.02 -25.12 2.34
C GLU A 322 -15.88 -24.40 1.62
N PHE A 323 -14.97 -25.18 1.00
CA PHE A 323 -13.92 -24.67 0.13
C PHE A 323 -14.49 -23.83 -1.02
N ARG A 324 -15.50 -24.34 -1.73
CA ARG A 324 -16.15 -23.60 -2.85
C ARG A 324 -16.90 -22.35 -2.39
N ASN A 325 -17.48 -22.38 -1.18
CA ASN A 325 -18.11 -21.18 -0.62
C ASN A 325 -17.09 -20.07 -0.34
N LEU A 326 -15.86 -20.44 0.04
CA LEU A 326 -14.79 -19.50 0.36
C LEU A 326 -14.07 -19.00 -0.90
N PHE A 327 -13.67 -19.92 -1.77
CA PHE A 327 -12.79 -19.66 -2.91
C PHE A 327 -13.51 -19.57 -4.27
N GLY A 328 -14.84 -19.57 -4.25
CA GLY A 328 -15.67 -19.52 -5.46
C GLY A 328 -15.96 -20.89 -6.07
N ASP A 329 -16.84 -20.91 -7.06
CA ASP A 329 -17.13 -22.11 -7.84
C ASP A 329 -16.36 -22.06 -9.17
N HIS A 330 -15.11 -22.51 -9.13
CA HIS A 330 -14.22 -22.59 -10.28
C HIS A 330 -13.98 -24.03 -10.72
N ASP A 331 -13.35 -24.19 -11.89
CA ASP A 331 -12.80 -25.47 -12.30
C ASP A 331 -11.49 -25.74 -11.55
N TYR A 332 -11.54 -26.71 -10.62
CA TYR A 332 -10.42 -27.09 -9.77
C TYR A 332 -9.75 -28.39 -10.22
N SER A 333 -10.03 -28.88 -11.45
CA SER A 333 -9.44 -30.12 -11.96
C SER A 333 -7.91 -30.10 -11.93
N LEU A 334 -7.30 -28.93 -12.11
CA LEU A 334 -5.84 -28.73 -12.05
C LEU A 334 -5.24 -29.01 -10.66
N LEU A 335 -6.05 -28.90 -9.59
CA LEU A 335 -5.61 -29.09 -8.21
C LEU A 335 -5.96 -30.48 -7.66
N GLU A 336 -6.71 -31.29 -8.41
CA GLU A 336 -7.21 -32.58 -7.93
C GLU A 336 -6.05 -33.51 -7.56
N GLY A 337 -6.04 -33.99 -6.31
CA GLY A 337 -4.98 -34.87 -5.81
C GLY A 337 -3.67 -34.17 -5.42
N GLU A 338 -3.61 -32.84 -5.48
CA GLU A 338 -2.53 -32.08 -4.85
C GLU A 338 -2.44 -32.35 -3.34
N ILE A 339 -1.27 -32.11 -2.76
CA ILE A 339 -1.04 -32.34 -1.33
C ILE A 339 -1.69 -31.22 -0.52
N SER A 340 -2.41 -31.63 0.52
CA SER A 340 -3.11 -30.76 1.48
C SER A 340 -3.04 -31.33 2.89
N ARG A 341 -3.54 -30.55 3.86
CA ARG A 341 -3.79 -30.97 5.24
C ARG A 341 -5.29 -30.99 5.51
N GLU A 342 -5.75 -31.81 6.44
CA GLU A 342 -7.20 -31.89 6.76
C GLU A 342 -7.77 -30.53 7.21
N GLN A 343 -6.95 -29.72 7.87
CA GLN A 343 -7.21 -28.32 8.17
C GLN A 343 -6.04 -27.46 7.71
N SER A 344 -6.31 -26.22 7.32
CA SER A 344 -5.33 -25.37 6.64
C SER A 344 -5.26 -23.98 7.26
N ASN A 345 -4.04 -23.49 7.50
CA ASN A 345 -3.76 -22.07 7.73
C ASN A 345 -3.31 -21.44 6.41
N ILE A 346 -4.07 -20.47 5.90
CA ILE A 346 -3.70 -19.78 4.66
C ILE A 346 -2.92 -18.48 4.94
N ASP A 347 -2.73 -18.08 6.20
CA ASP A 347 -2.12 -16.80 6.62
C ASP A 347 -0.62 -16.90 6.99
N LEU A 348 0.11 -17.72 6.23
CA LEU A 348 1.53 -17.98 6.47
C LEU A 348 2.42 -17.06 5.64
N VAL A 349 2.54 -15.79 6.00
CA VAL A 349 3.56 -14.89 5.44
C VAL A 349 4.84 -14.91 6.28
N PRO A 350 6.04 -14.66 5.72
CA PRO A 350 7.29 -14.62 6.48
C PRO A 350 7.26 -13.64 7.65
N GLY A 351 6.58 -12.49 7.50
CA GLY A 351 6.34 -11.54 8.59
C GLY A 351 5.59 -12.09 9.81
N ASN A 352 4.87 -13.19 9.67
CA ASN A 352 4.15 -13.87 10.76
C ASN A 352 5.00 -14.94 11.46
N ILE A 353 6.25 -15.14 11.05
CA ILE A 353 7.17 -16.12 11.65
C ILE A 353 8.31 -15.35 12.35
N ILE A 354 8.43 -15.53 13.66
CA ILE A 354 9.48 -14.91 14.48
C ILE A 354 10.59 -15.92 14.73
N VAL A 355 11.83 -15.54 14.41
CA VAL A 355 13.06 -16.28 14.70
C VAL A 355 13.64 -15.77 16.01
N GLY A 356 13.67 -16.64 17.03
CA GLY A 356 14.29 -16.38 18.32
C GLY A 356 15.81 -16.49 18.27
N ASP A 357 16.48 -15.99 19.31
CA ASP A 357 17.95 -15.98 19.41
C ASP A 357 18.58 -17.39 19.41
N ASP A 358 17.82 -18.41 19.82
CA ASP A 358 18.22 -19.82 19.80
C ASP A 358 17.97 -20.52 18.45
N GLY A 359 17.46 -19.77 17.45
CA GLY A 359 17.09 -20.27 16.14
C GLY A 359 15.73 -20.99 16.09
N SER A 360 14.99 -21.03 17.20
CA SER A 360 13.60 -21.50 17.18
C SER A 360 12.70 -20.51 16.45
N MET A 361 11.72 -21.03 15.74
CA MET A 361 10.79 -20.27 14.91
C MET A 361 9.37 -20.43 15.45
N THR A 362 8.69 -19.30 15.65
CA THR A 362 7.32 -19.28 16.16
C THR A 362 6.41 -18.50 15.23
N ILE A 363 5.34 -19.15 14.78
CA ILE A 363 4.27 -18.56 13.97
C ILE A 363 3.32 -17.83 14.92
N ILE A 364 3.29 -16.50 14.83
CA ILE A 364 2.59 -15.62 15.78
C ILE A 364 1.20 -15.19 15.30
N ASP A 365 0.90 -15.39 14.02
CA ASP A 365 -0.41 -15.07 13.46
C ASP A 365 -0.91 -16.19 12.55
N TYR A 366 -2.14 -16.60 12.78
CA TYR A 366 -2.83 -17.69 12.07
C TYR A 366 -4.33 -17.44 12.07
N GLU A 367 -4.70 -16.20 11.77
CA GLU A 367 -6.08 -15.70 11.78
C GLU A 367 -6.99 -16.40 10.77
N TRP A 368 -6.44 -16.79 9.61
CA TRP A 368 -7.19 -17.46 8.55
C TRP A 368 -6.92 -18.96 8.51
N THR A 369 -7.61 -19.65 9.42
CA THR A 369 -7.58 -21.11 9.54
C THR A 369 -8.95 -21.71 9.19
N PHE A 370 -8.91 -22.85 8.50
CA PHE A 370 -10.10 -23.48 7.96
C PHE A 370 -10.10 -24.99 8.21
N PRO A 371 -11.24 -25.57 8.64
CA PRO A 371 -11.36 -26.99 8.94
C PRO A 371 -11.56 -27.83 7.67
N PHE A 372 -10.88 -27.47 6.58
CA PHE A 372 -10.92 -28.21 5.32
C PHE A 372 -9.59 -28.13 4.55
N PRO A 373 -9.38 -29.05 3.59
CA PRO A 373 -8.19 -29.07 2.77
C PRO A 373 -8.06 -27.88 1.83
N VAL A 374 -6.89 -27.26 1.84
CA VAL A 374 -6.41 -26.27 0.86
C VAL A 374 -5.06 -26.77 0.32
N PRO A 375 -4.77 -26.70 -0.99
CA PRO A 375 -3.49 -27.15 -1.53
C PRO A 375 -2.32 -26.38 -0.89
N THR A 376 -1.28 -27.09 -0.44
CA THR A 376 -0.09 -26.47 0.17
C THR A 376 0.55 -25.46 -0.79
N LYS A 377 0.51 -25.74 -2.10
CA LYS A 377 0.93 -24.82 -3.16
C LYS A 377 0.17 -23.50 -3.18
N PHE A 378 -1.14 -23.50 -2.89
CA PHE A 378 -1.91 -22.25 -2.79
C PHE A 378 -1.48 -21.43 -1.58
N ILE A 379 -1.24 -22.08 -0.44
CA ILE A 379 -0.77 -21.40 0.78
C ILE A 379 0.59 -20.75 0.53
N LEU A 380 1.50 -21.47 -0.13
CA LEU A 380 2.78 -20.94 -0.53
C LEU A 380 2.63 -19.78 -1.53
N PHE A 381 1.78 -19.92 -2.55
CA PHE A 381 1.49 -18.84 -3.49
C PHE A 381 1.00 -17.58 -2.78
N ARG A 382 0.03 -17.73 -1.87
CA ARG A 382 -0.53 -16.63 -1.07
C ARG A 382 0.52 -15.99 -0.17
N SER A 383 1.41 -16.80 0.43
CA SER A 383 2.53 -16.31 1.24
C SER A 383 3.40 -15.31 0.50
N MET A 384 3.81 -15.66 -0.72
CA MET A 384 4.68 -14.76 -1.50
C MET A 384 3.91 -13.58 -2.08
N LEU A 385 2.65 -13.78 -2.48
CA LEU A 385 1.80 -12.68 -2.96
C LEU A 385 1.63 -11.56 -1.92
N HIS A 386 1.51 -11.92 -0.64
CA HIS A 386 1.33 -10.96 0.46
C HIS A 386 2.66 -10.53 1.13
N SER A 387 3.81 -10.88 0.54
CA SER A 387 5.12 -10.35 0.94
C SER A 387 5.52 -9.20 -0.01
N PRO A 388 5.61 -7.95 0.48
CA PRO A 388 6.12 -6.82 -0.30
C PRO A 388 7.51 -7.09 -0.90
N GLU A 389 8.40 -7.69 -0.12
CA GLU A 389 9.76 -8.05 -0.49
C GLU A 389 9.77 -8.97 -1.70
N PHE A 390 8.90 -9.98 -1.69
CA PHE A 390 8.78 -10.89 -2.82
C PHE A 390 8.21 -10.18 -4.05
N ASN A 391 7.25 -9.28 -3.87
CA ASN A 391 6.68 -8.48 -4.96
C ASN A 391 7.68 -7.51 -5.60
N ASP A 392 8.70 -7.07 -4.86
CA ASP A 392 9.78 -6.22 -5.38
C ASP A 392 10.88 -7.02 -6.12
N MET A 393 10.84 -8.36 -6.08
CA MET A 393 11.81 -9.20 -6.79
C MET A 393 11.68 -9.15 -8.32
N GLU A 394 12.81 -9.37 -9.00
CA GLU A 394 12.87 -9.57 -10.45
C GLU A 394 11.99 -10.75 -10.92
N SER A 395 11.31 -10.58 -12.06
CA SER A 395 10.35 -11.55 -12.60
C SER A 395 10.96 -12.94 -12.87
N GLU A 396 12.23 -12.99 -13.27
CA GLU A 396 12.95 -14.25 -13.50
C GLU A 396 13.14 -15.03 -12.18
N MET A 397 13.47 -14.32 -11.10
CA MET A 397 13.68 -14.93 -9.78
C MET A 397 12.37 -15.47 -9.21
N LYS A 398 11.27 -14.70 -9.32
CA LYS A 398 9.92 -15.13 -8.94
C LYS A 398 9.53 -16.41 -9.68
N SER A 399 9.72 -16.42 -11.01
CA SER A 399 9.42 -17.58 -11.85
C SER A 399 10.24 -18.80 -11.46
N ARG A 400 11.52 -18.62 -11.12
CA ARG A 400 12.38 -19.70 -10.66
C ARG A 400 11.90 -20.30 -9.34
N ILE A 401 11.49 -19.46 -8.38
CA ILE A 401 10.91 -19.93 -7.11
C ILE A 401 9.60 -20.68 -7.36
N TRP A 402 8.68 -20.14 -8.16
CA TRP A 402 7.41 -20.83 -8.47
C TRP A 402 7.61 -22.20 -9.10
N ASN A 403 8.53 -22.31 -10.05
CA ASN A 403 8.86 -23.57 -10.69
C ASN A 403 9.48 -24.59 -9.72
N GLN A 404 10.28 -24.14 -8.73
CA GLN A 404 10.83 -25.04 -7.70
C GLN A 404 9.74 -25.77 -6.92
N TYR A 405 8.62 -25.09 -6.63
CA TYR A 405 7.48 -25.67 -5.90
C TYR A 405 6.40 -26.26 -6.81
N GLY A 406 6.66 -26.34 -8.12
CA GLY A 406 5.73 -26.90 -9.10
C GLY A 406 4.44 -26.08 -9.28
N ILE A 407 4.54 -24.75 -9.15
CA ILE A 407 3.45 -23.79 -9.36
C ILE A 407 3.60 -23.23 -10.79
N ALA A 408 2.95 -23.87 -11.75
CA ALA A 408 2.93 -23.44 -13.15
C ALA A 408 1.98 -22.25 -13.37
N ASP A 409 2.13 -21.52 -14.48
CA ASP A 409 1.34 -20.32 -14.80
C ASP A 409 -0.18 -20.57 -14.77
N GLU A 410 -0.66 -21.69 -15.34
CA GLU A 410 -2.08 -22.06 -15.29
C GLU A 410 -2.61 -22.23 -13.85
N MET A 411 -1.74 -22.65 -12.92
CA MET A 411 -2.07 -22.78 -11.50
C MET A 411 -2.13 -21.41 -10.82
N GLN A 412 -1.23 -20.50 -11.20
CA GLN A 412 -1.23 -19.12 -10.69
C GLN A 412 -2.51 -18.38 -11.09
N ASP A 413 -2.99 -18.54 -12.33
CA ASP A 413 -4.25 -17.94 -12.79
C ASP A 413 -5.46 -18.41 -11.96
N LEU A 414 -5.49 -19.68 -11.57
CA LEU A 414 -6.52 -20.22 -10.70
C LEU A 414 -6.37 -19.70 -9.27
N PHE A 415 -5.14 -19.65 -8.75
CA PHE A 415 -4.86 -19.12 -7.42
C PHE A 415 -5.21 -17.64 -7.28
N TRP A 416 -5.03 -16.83 -8.32
CA TRP A 416 -5.50 -15.44 -8.36
C TRP A 416 -7.02 -15.34 -8.18
N LYS A 417 -7.80 -16.18 -8.86
CA LYS A 417 -9.27 -16.22 -8.73
C LYS A 417 -9.71 -16.67 -7.33
N MET A 418 -8.99 -17.63 -6.76
CA MET A 418 -9.19 -18.06 -5.38
C MET A 418 -8.94 -16.90 -4.42
N GLU A 419 -7.82 -16.18 -4.57
CA GLU A 419 -7.50 -15.03 -3.73
C GLU A 419 -8.54 -13.90 -3.88
N GLU A 420 -8.99 -13.60 -5.10
CA GLU A 420 -10.06 -12.63 -5.34
C GLU A 420 -11.34 -13.01 -4.58
N SER A 421 -11.77 -14.27 -4.67
CA SER A 421 -12.93 -14.79 -3.95
C SER A 421 -12.74 -14.69 -2.43
N PHE A 422 -11.54 -14.99 -1.95
CA PHE A 422 -11.20 -14.86 -0.54
C PHE A 422 -11.25 -13.40 -0.07
N GLN A 423 -10.71 -12.44 -0.84
CA GLN A 423 -10.77 -11.01 -0.51
C GLN A 423 -12.20 -10.49 -0.47
N GLN A 424 -13.08 -10.96 -1.36
CA GLN A 424 -14.52 -10.68 -1.34
C GLN A 424 -15.23 -11.33 -0.15
N TYR A 425 -14.76 -12.50 0.30
CA TYR A 425 -15.26 -13.13 1.51
C TYR A 425 -14.91 -12.28 2.75
N VAL A 426 -13.66 -11.83 2.86
CA VAL A 426 -13.14 -11.08 4.00
C VAL A 426 -13.64 -9.63 4.04
N SER A 427 -13.79 -8.98 2.88
CA SER A 427 -14.13 -7.56 2.77
C SER A 427 -15.18 -7.30 1.69
N ASP A 428 -16.05 -6.31 1.88
CA ASP A 428 -16.99 -5.83 0.84
C ASP A 428 -16.33 -4.73 -0.03
N GLY A 429 -15.04 -4.88 -0.33
CA GLY A 429 -14.14 -3.79 -0.72
C GLY A 429 -13.48 -3.13 0.50
N THR A 430 -12.25 -2.64 0.35
CA THR A 430 -11.51 -2.04 1.46
C THR A 430 -12.20 -0.75 1.92
N LEU A 431 -12.09 -0.41 3.21
CA LEU A 431 -12.49 0.91 3.71
C LEU A 431 -11.90 2.03 2.84
N TRP A 432 -10.66 1.83 2.39
CA TRP A 432 -9.95 2.72 1.46
C TRP A 432 -10.62 2.83 0.09
N GLN A 433 -11.11 1.74 -0.50
CA GLN A 433 -11.89 1.79 -1.76
C GLN A 433 -13.20 2.57 -1.58
N LYS A 434 -13.93 2.33 -0.49
CA LYS A 434 -15.18 3.06 -0.19
C LYS A 434 -14.92 4.54 0.13
N LEU A 435 -13.81 4.86 0.76
CA LEU A 435 -13.41 6.24 1.06
C LEU A 435 -12.79 6.97 -0.15
N ALA A 436 -12.09 6.26 -1.03
CA ALA A 436 -11.61 6.77 -2.31
C ALA A 436 -12.79 7.08 -3.25
N GLU A 437 -13.79 6.20 -3.30
CA GLU A 437 -15.07 6.42 -3.97
C GLU A 437 -15.84 7.63 -3.39
N ALA A 438 -15.66 7.91 -2.09
CA ALA A 438 -16.28 9.04 -1.39
C ALA A 438 -15.55 10.38 -1.57
N GLY A 439 -14.45 10.44 -2.35
CA GLY A 439 -13.83 11.71 -2.78
C GLY A 439 -12.42 12.00 -2.24
N GLY A 440 -11.75 11.05 -1.58
CA GLY A 440 -10.33 11.15 -1.24
C GLY A 440 -9.42 10.91 -2.44
N ILE A 441 -9.51 11.75 -3.48
CA ILE A 441 -8.60 11.63 -4.64
C ILE A 441 -7.28 12.30 -4.27
N SER A 442 -6.26 11.49 -3.97
CA SER A 442 -4.86 11.94 -3.99
C SER A 442 -4.40 11.97 -5.44
N VAL A 443 -4.11 13.17 -5.96
CA VAL A 443 -3.49 13.31 -7.28
C VAL A 443 -1.98 13.42 -7.05
N PRO A 444 -1.19 12.41 -7.45
CA PRO A 444 0.26 12.52 -7.39
C PRO A 444 0.70 13.66 -8.30
N ILE A 445 1.58 14.53 -7.80
CA ILE A 445 2.27 15.48 -8.66
C ILE A 445 3.31 14.68 -9.45
N PRO A 446 3.27 14.68 -10.80
CA PRO A 446 4.27 13.95 -11.58
C PRO A 446 5.66 14.50 -11.26
N ASP A 447 6.65 13.62 -11.03
CA ASP A 447 8.03 14.02 -10.71
C ASP A 447 8.50 15.07 -11.73
N ILE A 448 8.97 16.22 -11.26
CA ILE A 448 9.39 17.31 -12.14
C ILE A 448 10.48 16.88 -13.12
N ARG A 449 11.28 15.85 -12.79
CA ARG A 449 12.28 15.26 -13.69
C ARG A 449 11.64 14.52 -14.86
N THR A 450 10.52 13.82 -14.62
CA THR A 450 9.69 13.22 -15.69
C THR A 450 8.94 14.27 -16.52
N GLN A 451 8.94 15.53 -16.07
CA GLN A 451 8.40 16.67 -16.79
C GLN A 451 9.47 17.51 -17.48
N LEU A 452 10.71 17.03 -17.65
CA LEU A 452 11.74 17.77 -18.39
C LEU A 452 12.11 17.07 -19.69
N ILE A 453 12.06 17.83 -20.79
CA ILE A 453 12.67 17.45 -22.06
C ILE A 453 14.06 18.06 -22.08
N GLU A 454 15.07 17.20 -22.07
CA GLU A 454 16.47 17.60 -22.13
C GLU A 454 17.03 17.30 -23.51
N CYS A 455 17.73 18.27 -24.08
CA CYS A 455 18.42 18.08 -25.34
C CYS A 455 19.78 18.79 -25.35
N THR A 456 20.71 18.15 -26.03
CA THR A 456 22.07 18.61 -26.25
C THR A 456 22.26 18.87 -27.74
N ILE A 457 22.74 20.07 -28.08
CA ILE A 457 23.10 20.45 -29.45
C ILE A 457 24.63 20.44 -29.55
N GLU A 458 25.17 19.51 -30.31
CA GLU A 458 26.60 19.32 -30.52
C GLU A 458 27.01 19.78 -31.92
N GLN A 459 28.07 20.58 -31.98
CA GLN A 459 28.70 21.02 -33.23
C GLN A 459 30.22 21.03 -33.02
N ASP A 460 30.94 20.25 -33.82
CA ASP A 460 32.37 19.97 -33.66
C ASP A 460 32.75 19.65 -32.18
N SER A 461 33.40 20.59 -31.48
CA SER A 461 33.85 20.46 -30.08
C SER A 461 32.99 21.23 -29.06
N ARG A 462 31.86 21.81 -29.48
CA ARG A 462 30.97 22.61 -28.63
C ARG A 462 29.65 21.88 -28.39
N LYS A 463 29.24 21.82 -27.12
CA LYS A 463 27.93 21.28 -26.70
C LYS A 463 27.11 22.38 -26.03
N VAL A 464 25.85 22.49 -26.42
CA VAL A 464 24.88 23.40 -25.82
C VAL A 464 23.75 22.58 -25.21
N TYR A 465 23.62 22.63 -23.88
CA TYR A 465 22.58 21.95 -23.14
C TYR A 465 21.34 22.83 -23.03
N LYS A 466 20.16 22.24 -23.22
CA LYS A 466 18.87 22.89 -23.06
C LYS A 466 17.91 21.95 -22.34
N SER A 467 17.14 22.51 -21.42
CA SER A 467 16.10 21.80 -20.67
C SER A 467 14.81 22.60 -20.76
N PHE A 468 13.70 21.91 -20.95
CA PHE A 468 12.37 22.48 -21.14
C PHE A 468 11.36 21.71 -20.30
N LEU A 469 10.35 22.39 -19.78
CA LEU A 469 9.18 21.70 -19.24
C LEU A 469 8.49 20.91 -20.38
N LEU A 470 8.01 19.71 -20.06
CA LEU A 470 7.30 18.80 -20.95
C LEU A 470 6.07 19.53 -21.50
N ASN A 471 6.22 20.04 -22.72
CA ASN A 471 5.19 20.70 -23.48
C ASN A 471 5.09 19.95 -24.80
N PRO A 472 3.88 19.50 -25.19
CA PRO A 472 3.68 18.90 -26.50
C PRO A 472 4.26 19.77 -27.61
N ASP A 473 4.14 21.09 -27.55
CA ASP A 473 4.73 22.00 -28.51
C ASP A 473 6.09 22.54 -28.03
N LEU A 474 7.19 22.02 -28.59
CA LEU A 474 8.54 22.44 -28.24
C LEU A 474 9.21 23.19 -29.40
N SER A 475 9.78 24.37 -29.09
CA SER A 475 10.57 25.17 -30.03
C SER A 475 11.99 25.38 -29.50
N ILE A 476 12.96 24.80 -30.20
CA ILE A 476 14.37 24.85 -29.86
C ILE A 476 15.07 25.85 -30.78
N ARG A 477 15.83 26.78 -30.20
CA ARG A 477 16.63 27.76 -30.93
C ARG A 477 18.07 27.77 -30.46
N ALA A 478 19.02 27.68 -31.38
CA ALA A 478 20.44 27.71 -31.02
C ALA A 478 21.27 28.42 -32.09
N ASN A 479 22.32 29.11 -31.64
CA ASN A 479 23.33 29.64 -32.55
C ASN A 479 24.24 28.49 -33.00
N ILE A 480 24.47 28.43 -34.31
CA ILE A 480 25.21 27.36 -34.96
C ILE A 480 26.34 27.92 -35.82
N GLU A 481 27.38 27.11 -36.03
CA GLU A 481 28.50 27.45 -36.90
C GLU A 481 28.23 26.96 -38.33
N SER A 482 28.29 27.87 -39.29
CA SER A 482 28.06 27.52 -40.69
C SER A 482 29.14 26.56 -41.19
N GLY A 483 28.73 25.48 -41.83
CA GLY A 483 29.61 24.42 -42.33
C GLY A 483 29.97 23.34 -41.32
N ALA A 484 29.66 23.50 -40.03
CA ALA A 484 29.88 22.46 -39.02
C ALA A 484 28.71 21.47 -38.96
N THR A 485 28.98 20.17 -38.83
CA THR A 485 27.92 19.17 -38.66
C THR A 485 27.23 19.39 -37.32
N ILE A 486 25.89 19.43 -37.32
CA ILE A 486 25.10 19.61 -36.10
C ILE A 486 24.44 18.29 -35.73
N HIS A 487 24.57 17.91 -34.45
CA HIS A 487 23.82 16.84 -33.81
C HIS A 487 22.88 17.43 -32.77
N ILE A 488 21.60 17.08 -32.83
CA ILE A 488 20.60 17.41 -31.81
C ILE A 488 20.24 16.09 -31.15
N CYS A 489 20.66 15.92 -29.90
CA CYS A 489 20.48 14.70 -29.12
C CYS A 489 19.49 14.98 -28.00
N PHE A 490 18.36 14.28 -27.93
CA PHE A 490 17.47 14.31 -26.77
C PHE A 490 17.97 13.30 -25.74
N GLU A 491 17.80 13.47 -24.43
CA GLU A 491 18.41 12.55 -23.45
C GLU A 491 17.66 11.22 -23.29
N HIS A 492 16.34 11.18 -23.59
CA HIS A 492 15.49 10.01 -23.38
C HIS A 492 14.75 9.57 -24.65
N ASN A 493 14.17 8.37 -24.63
CA ASN A 493 13.33 7.82 -25.70
C ASN A 493 12.12 8.72 -25.98
N ALA A 494 11.68 8.79 -27.23
CA ALA A 494 10.63 9.72 -27.60
C ALA A 494 9.80 9.29 -28.81
N MET A 495 8.53 9.66 -28.79
CA MET A 495 7.65 9.68 -29.96
C MET A 495 7.34 11.14 -30.30
N MET A 496 7.76 11.61 -31.46
CA MET A 496 7.65 13.01 -31.82
C MET A 496 7.40 13.26 -33.32
N ARG A 497 6.69 14.34 -33.62
CA ARG A 497 6.56 14.89 -34.97
C ARG A 497 7.51 16.07 -35.14
N ILE A 498 8.40 16.01 -36.13
CA ILE A 498 9.22 17.16 -36.51
C ILE A 498 8.38 18.04 -37.44
N ARG A 499 7.84 19.14 -36.91
CA ARG A 499 6.99 20.04 -37.70
C ARG A 499 7.83 20.88 -38.64
N LYS A 500 8.98 21.34 -38.16
CA LYS A 500 9.77 22.34 -38.86
C LYS A 500 11.21 22.35 -38.39
N ILE A 501 12.16 22.32 -39.32
CA ILE A 501 13.57 22.54 -39.05
C ILE A 501 14.10 23.57 -40.07
N GLU A 502 14.66 24.66 -39.54
CA GLU A 502 15.14 25.77 -40.36
C GLU A 502 16.46 26.32 -39.86
N ILE A 503 17.22 26.88 -40.80
CA ILE A 503 18.41 27.67 -40.52
C ILE A 503 18.22 29.04 -41.15
N ASP A 504 18.33 30.10 -40.34
CA ASP A 504 18.07 31.49 -40.73
C ASP A 504 16.73 31.67 -41.48
N GLY A 505 15.71 30.90 -41.08
CA GLY A 505 14.35 30.93 -41.65
C GLY A 505 14.18 30.16 -42.96
N LYS A 506 15.16 29.35 -43.37
CA LYS A 506 15.07 28.47 -44.56
C LYS A 506 15.02 27.00 -44.14
N PRO A 507 14.13 26.18 -44.72
CA PRO A 507 14.10 24.74 -44.46
C PRO A 507 15.42 24.07 -44.79
N VAL A 508 15.80 23.07 -44.00
CA VAL A 508 17.03 22.29 -44.20
C VAL A 508 16.76 20.79 -44.18
N ASP A 509 17.54 20.07 -44.98
CA ASP A 509 17.52 18.61 -44.98
C ASP A 509 18.26 18.07 -43.75
N PHE A 510 17.81 16.92 -43.25
CA PHE A 510 18.36 16.28 -42.06
C PHE A 510 18.23 14.76 -42.15
N THR A 511 18.96 14.07 -41.27
CA THR A 511 18.87 12.62 -41.06
C THR A 511 18.61 12.33 -39.59
N THR A 512 18.02 11.18 -39.27
CA THR A 512 17.76 10.78 -37.89
C THR A 512 18.05 9.30 -37.66
N ASN A 513 18.12 8.89 -36.39
CA ASN A 513 18.24 7.49 -35.98
C ASN A 513 16.90 6.82 -35.61
N ALA A 514 15.77 7.42 -36.03
CA ALA A 514 14.42 6.93 -35.72
C ALA A 514 14.21 5.49 -36.20
N ASP A 515 13.51 4.71 -35.41
CA ASP A 515 13.16 3.32 -35.71
C ASP A 515 11.99 3.26 -36.71
N ILE A 516 11.13 4.27 -36.70
CA ILE A 516 10.05 4.49 -37.68
C ILE A 516 10.10 5.96 -38.10
N ALA A 517 10.08 6.21 -39.42
CA ALA A 517 10.05 7.54 -40.03
C ALA A 517 9.03 7.57 -41.18
N GLU A 518 7.79 8.00 -40.88
CA GLU A 518 6.72 8.12 -41.88
C GLU A 518 6.26 9.58 -41.99
N GLY A 519 6.59 10.22 -43.12
CA GLY A 519 6.34 11.64 -43.31
C GLY A 519 7.13 12.49 -42.30
N ASN A 520 6.41 13.17 -41.39
CA ASN A 520 7.00 13.99 -40.34
C ASN A 520 6.92 13.33 -38.95
N GLU A 521 6.46 12.08 -38.88
CA GLU A 521 6.34 11.31 -37.64
C GLU A 521 7.59 10.47 -37.42
N TYR A 522 8.14 10.53 -36.21
CA TYR A 522 9.35 9.83 -35.83
C TYR A 522 9.18 9.13 -34.48
N ILE A 523 9.45 7.84 -34.44
CA ILE A 523 9.45 7.02 -33.22
C ILE A 523 10.88 6.59 -32.93
N PHE A 524 11.33 6.84 -31.71
CA PHE A 524 12.66 6.52 -31.24
C PHE A 524 12.56 5.65 -29.97
N THR A 525 12.90 4.38 -30.08
CA THR A 525 13.01 3.43 -28.95
C THR A 525 14.38 3.50 -28.27
N ARG A 526 15.21 4.44 -28.71
CA ARG A 526 16.52 4.82 -28.15
C ARG A 526 16.64 6.35 -28.18
N GLN A 527 17.71 6.86 -27.61
CA GLN A 527 18.04 8.29 -27.62
C GLN A 527 17.85 8.94 -29.02
N PRO A 528 16.92 9.91 -29.21
CA PRO A 528 16.70 10.57 -30.48
C PRO A 528 17.90 11.42 -30.89
N ILE A 529 18.37 11.22 -32.12
CA ILE A 529 19.47 11.98 -32.73
C ILE A 529 19.02 12.51 -34.08
N ILE A 530 19.05 13.83 -34.25
CA ILE A 530 18.81 14.53 -35.51
C ILE A 530 20.13 15.14 -35.98
N ARG A 531 20.49 14.91 -37.24
CA ARG A 531 21.76 15.35 -37.82
C ARG A 531 21.56 16.23 -39.05
N ILE A 532 22.22 17.39 -39.07
CA ILE A 532 22.24 18.34 -40.18
C ILE A 532 23.68 18.46 -40.71
N GLU A 533 23.86 18.22 -42.00
CA GLU A 533 25.17 18.23 -42.65
C GLU A 533 25.46 19.59 -43.31
N ASN A 534 26.64 20.14 -43.06
CA ASN A 534 27.16 21.37 -43.70
C ASN A 534 26.13 22.52 -43.82
N PRO A 535 25.50 22.94 -42.70
CA PRO A 535 24.48 23.98 -42.70
C PRO A 535 25.01 25.34 -43.16
N VAL A 536 24.21 26.06 -43.96
CA VAL A 536 24.51 27.44 -44.37
C VAL A 536 23.67 28.41 -43.53
N GLY A 537 24.31 29.15 -42.62
CA GLY A 537 23.65 30.12 -41.75
C GLY A 537 24.11 30.05 -40.29
N SER A 538 23.40 30.75 -39.40
CA SER A 538 23.85 30.97 -38.02
C SER A 538 22.83 30.67 -36.92
N LEU A 539 21.54 30.58 -37.24
CA LEU A 539 20.49 30.34 -36.27
C LEU A 539 19.64 29.12 -36.65
N LEU A 540 19.76 28.04 -35.87
CA LEU A 540 18.89 26.87 -35.94
C LEU A 540 17.56 27.15 -35.24
N LYS A 541 16.47 26.77 -35.88
CA LYS A 541 15.14 26.65 -35.27
C LYS A 541 14.56 25.25 -35.56
N LEU A 542 14.23 24.54 -34.50
CA LEU A 542 13.56 23.24 -34.55
C LEU A 542 12.24 23.33 -33.79
N ASP A 543 11.12 23.12 -34.48
CA ASP A 543 9.79 23.02 -33.88
C ASP A 543 9.33 21.55 -33.94
N VAL A 544 9.10 20.94 -32.78
CA VAL A 544 8.64 19.55 -32.64
C VAL A 544 7.35 19.49 -31.85
N LEU A 545 6.51 18.50 -32.18
CA LEU A 545 5.39 18.07 -31.35
C LEU A 545 5.77 16.76 -30.67
N ILE A 546 5.81 16.73 -29.34
CA ILE A 546 6.13 15.54 -28.56
C ILE A 546 4.83 14.87 -28.13
N TYR A 547 4.66 13.61 -28.49
CA TYR A 547 3.52 12.78 -28.09
C TYR A 547 3.81 12.03 -26.80
N SER A 548 5.03 11.53 -26.66
CA SER A 548 5.49 10.80 -25.49
C SER A 548 7.03 10.93 -25.36
N TYR A 549 7.54 10.99 -24.14
CA TYR A 549 8.95 11.21 -23.80
C TYR A 549 9.29 10.48 -22.50
N ASP A 550 10.36 9.68 -22.51
CA ASP A 550 10.79 8.80 -21.39
C ASP A 550 9.71 7.82 -20.88
N ASP A 551 8.82 7.40 -21.78
CA ASP A 551 7.72 6.49 -21.47
C ASP A 551 8.10 5.05 -21.84
N SER A 552 7.89 4.13 -20.90
CA SER A 552 8.20 2.70 -21.06
C SER A 552 7.44 2.04 -22.21
N ASP A 553 6.26 2.58 -22.57
CA ASP A 553 5.38 1.97 -23.56
C ASP A 553 5.79 2.27 -25.02
N ILE A 554 6.72 3.21 -25.25
CA ILE A 554 7.19 3.59 -26.59
C ILE A 554 7.73 2.36 -27.35
N THR A 555 8.43 1.47 -26.66
CA THR A 555 8.97 0.23 -27.25
C THR A 555 7.85 -0.70 -27.70
N THR A 556 6.81 -0.86 -26.87
CA THR A 556 5.64 -1.69 -27.16
C THR A 556 4.88 -1.14 -28.36
N VAL A 557 4.64 0.17 -28.41
CA VAL A 557 3.96 0.84 -29.53
C VAL A 557 4.74 0.67 -30.84
N SER A 558 6.07 0.86 -30.81
CA SER A 558 6.93 0.65 -31.98
C SER A 558 6.84 -0.79 -32.53
N ASN A 559 6.93 -1.78 -31.64
CA ASN A 559 6.82 -3.20 -32.00
C ASN A 559 5.44 -3.55 -32.60
N LEU A 560 4.36 -3.01 -32.03
CA LEU A 560 3.00 -3.21 -32.54
C LEU A 560 2.82 -2.58 -33.94
N MET A 561 3.37 -1.39 -34.17
CA MET A 561 3.29 -0.72 -35.47
C MET A 561 4.06 -1.49 -36.56
N GLN A 562 5.28 -1.96 -36.26
CA GLN A 562 6.06 -2.78 -37.19
C GLN A 562 5.35 -4.12 -37.49
N THR A 563 4.80 -4.77 -36.45
CA THR A 563 4.04 -6.02 -36.62
C THR A 563 2.81 -5.80 -37.50
N ASN A 564 2.06 -4.72 -37.28
CA ASN A 564 0.89 -4.40 -38.08
C ASN A 564 1.25 -4.10 -39.55
N HIS A 565 2.37 -3.41 -39.79
CA HIS A 565 2.89 -3.19 -41.15
C HIS A 565 3.22 -4.51 -41.86
N HIS A 566 3.89 -5.45 -41.18
CA HIS A 566 4.17 -6.78 -41.73
C HIS A 566 2.89 -7.58 -42.02
N LEU A 567 1.88 -7.48 -41.17
CA LEU A 567 0.58 -8.13 -41.38
C LEU A 567 -0.14 -7.55 -42.61
N ILE A 568 -0.09 -6.24 -42.81
CA ILE A 568 -0.70 -5.59 -43.99
C ILE A 568 -0.05 -6.08 -45.28
N ILE A 569 1.30 -6.12 -45.34
CA ILE A 569 2.03 -6.66 -46.50
C ILE A 569 1.60 -8.12 -46.77
N SER A 570 1.56 -8.94 -45.71
CA SER A 570 1.17 -10.35 -45.81
C SER A 570 -0.26 -10.53 -46.32
N ILE A 571 -1.19 -9.67 -45.88
CA ILE A 571 -2.59 -9.68 -46.34
C ILE A 571 -2.67 -9.34 -47.83
N ASP A 572 -1.92 -8.34 -48.30
CA ASP A 572 -1.93 -7.95 -49.71
C ASP A 572 -1.29 -9.01 -50.62
N GLU A 573 -0.24 -9.69 -50.16
CA GLU A 573 0.33 -10.85 -50.85
C GLU A 573 -0.68 -12.01 -50.94
N ILE A 574 -1.36 -12.35 -49.84
CA ILE A 574 -2.39 -13.40 -49.81
C ILE A 574 -3.58 -13.05 -50.72
N LYS A 575 -4.02 -11.78 -50.72
CA LYS A 575 -5.07 -11.31 -51.65
C LYS A 575 -4.64 -11.48 -53.10
N GLY A 576 -3.41 -11.11 -53.44
CA GLY A 576 -2.86 -11.31 -54.78
C GLY A 576 -2.87 -12.79 -55.20
N GLN A 577 -2.47 -13.69 -54.31
CA GLN A 577 -2.52 -15.14 -54.55
C GLN A 577 -3.96 -15.65 -54.70
N TYR A 578 -4.89 -15.17 -53.87
CA TYR A 578 -6.31 -15.51 -53.93
C TYR A 578 -6.92 -15.09 -55.28
N ASP A 579 -6.68 -13.86 -55.72
CA ASP A 579 -7.18 -13.33 -56.99
C ASP A 579 -6.62 -14.10 -58.19
N GLU A 580 -5.35 -14.52 -58.13
CA GLU A 580 -4.74 -15.37 -59.14
C GLU A 580 -5.40 -16.76 -59.18
N LEU A 581 -5.64 -17.37 -58.02
CA LEU A 581 -6.30 -18.69 -57.91
C LEU A 581 -7.75 -18.63 -58.37
N TYR A 582 -8.47 -17.57 -58.02
CA TYR A 582 -9.85 -17.32 -58.41
C TYR A 582 -9.96 -17.12 -59.92
N SER A 583 -9.03 -16.38 -60.53
CA SER A 583 -8.98 -16.22 -62.00
C SER A 583 -8.74 -17.56 -62.72
N LYS A 584 -7.80 -18.39 -62.24
CA LYS A 584 -7.48 -19.69 -62.84
C LYS A 584 -8.62 -20.70 -62.68
N THR A 585 -9.29 -20.70 -61.53
CA THR A 585 -10.36 -21.66 -61.19
C THR A 585 -11.68 -21.24 -61.83
N GLY A 586 -12.02 -19.95 -61.79
CA GLY A 586 -13.20 -19.37 -62.44
C GLY A 586 -13.16 -19.53 -63.97
N VAL A 587 -12.00 -19.30 -64.61
CA VAL A 587 -11.82 -19.54 -66.05
C VAL A 587 -11.95 -21.02 -66.41
N ARG A 588 -11.46 -21.94 -65.55
CA ARG A 588 -11.64 -23.40 -65.73
C ARG A 588 -13.10 -23.84 -65.58
N LEU A 589 -13.84 -23.29 -64.61
CA LEU A 589 -15.24 -23.62 -64.39
C LEU A 589 -16.13 -23.11 -65.54
N LEU A 590 -15.91 -21.87 -65.98
CA LEU A 590 -16.61 -21.27 -67.13
C LEU A 590 -16.35 -22.03 -68.43
N ARG A 591 -15.14 -22.56 -68.64
CA ARG A 591 -14.83 -23.45 -69.78
C ARG A 591 -15.57 -24.78 -69.70
N LYS A 592 -15.71 -25.37 -68.51
CA LYS A 592 -16.48 -26.62 -68.34
C LYS A 592 -17.98 -26.42 -68.50
N LEU A 593 -18.54 -25.31 -68.02
CA LEU A 593 -19.95 -24.97 -68.18
C LEU A 593 -20.34 -24.62 -69.62
N ARG A 594 -19.39 -24.21 -70.46
CA ARG A 594 -19.61 -24.00 -71.92
C ARG A 594 -19.61 -25.29 -72.74
N LEU A 595 -19.18 -26.40 -72.15
CA LEU A 595 -19.09 -27.74 -72.78
C LEU A 595 -20.23 -28.66 -72.32
N LEU A 596 -21.07 -28.20 -71.39
CA LEU A 596 -22.40 -28.73 -71.06
C LEU A 596 -23.43 -27.90 -71.82
#